data_AF-A0A924YE07-F1
#
_entry.id   AF-A0A924YE07-F1
#
_cell.length_a   1.000
_cell.length_b   1.000
_cell.length_c   1.000
_cell.angle_alpha   90.00
_cell.angle_beta   90.00
_cell.angle_gamma   90.00
#
_symmetry.space_group_name_H-M   'P 1'
#
loop_
_entity.id
_entity.type
_entity.pdbx_description
1 polymer ?
#
loop_
_entity_poly.entity_id
_entity_poly.type
_entity_poly.pdbx_seq_one_letter_code
_entity_poly.pdbx_strand_id
1 'polypeptide(L)'
;MQHLNTLWQIVGAAQSVTEMARPFVGRQQSYLFNVSASSAITLFLRADNAEVRVTRWLKPQVEVVVQLQVPLGWRIATDQDEAGVYVVAKRKRVVGGMSSASFTVNVPQDAYLLLELENGRVQIDDINGALHIAPPDSKGRSEIK
;
A
#
# COMPACT_ATOMS: atom_id res chain seq x y z
N MET A 1 -12.35 -12.64 3.02
CA MET A 1 -11.73 -12.91 4.35
C MET A 1 -10.69 -14.03 4.34
N GLN A 2 -10.87 -15.13 3.58
CA GLN A 2 -9.89 -16.22 3.53
C GLN A 2 -8.53 -15.81 2.93
N HIS A 3 -8.51 -15.02 1.83
CA HIS A 3 -7.27 -14.53 1.21
C HIS A 3 -6.43 -13.63 2.13
N LEU A 4 -7.08 -12.71 2.86
CA LEU A 4 -6.43 -11.88 3.88
C LEU A 4 -5.78 -12.75 4.97
N ASN A 5 -6.45 -13.81 5.43
CA ASN A 5 -5.87 -14.75 6.39
C ASN A 5 -4.68 -15.52 5.80
N THR A 6 -4.74 -15.92 4.53
CA THR A 6 -3.62 -16.55 3.81
C THR A 6 -2.41 -15.62 3.73
N LEU A 7 -2.61 -14.33 3.45
CA LEU A 7 -1.54 -13.34 3.46
C LEU A 7 -0.93 -13.15 4.84
N TRP A 8 -1.76 -13.11 5.90
CA TRP A 8 -1.27 -13.09 7.27
C TRP A 8 -0.46 -14.35 7.62
N GLN A 9 -0.86 -15.52 7.12
CA GLN A 9 -0.11 -16.76 7.29
C GLN A 9 1.20 -16.78 6.50
N ILE A 10 1.24 -16.27 5.27
CA ILE A 10 2.47 -16.13 4.47
C ILE A 10 3.44 -15.14 5.13
N VAL A 11 2.94 -14.02 5.67
CA VAL A 11 3.76 -13.07 6.44
C VAL A 11 4.28 -13.68 7.75
N GLY A 12 3.54 -14.63 8.32
CA GLY A 12 3.92 -15.38 9.52
C GLY A 12 4.85 -16.56 9.28
N ALA A 13 4.80 -17.19 8.11
CA ALA A 13 5.44 -18.48 7.83
C ALA A 13 6.01 -18.57 6.40
N ALA A 14 7.21 -18.05 6.16
CA ALA A 14 8.11 -18.54 5.10
C ALA A 14 9.53 -17.97 5.26
N GLN A 15 10.49 -18.77 4.80
CA GLN A 15 11.90 -18.78 5.17
C GLN A 15 12.75 -17.75 4.41
N SER A 16 13.91 -17.49 5.01
CA SER A 16 15.04 -16.70 4.53
C SER A 16 15.28 -16.83 3.01
N VAL A 17 14.95 -15.80 2.25
CA VAL A 17 15.58 -15.59 0.94
C VAL A 17 16.79 -14.71 1.19
N THR A 18 17.97 -15.32 1.10
CA THR A 18 19.26 -14.65 1.18
C THR A 18 19.38 -13.67 0.02
N GLU A 19 19.12 -12.40 0.28
CA GLU A 19 19.42 -11.33 -0.67
C GLU A 19 20.78 -10.73 -0.35
N MET A 20 21.70 -10.95 -1.30
CA MET A 20 23.06 -10.46 -1.30
C MET A 20 23.09 -8.93 -1.15
N ALA A 21 23.93 -8.47 -0.23
CA ALA A 21 24.10 -7.07 0.13
C ALA A 21 24.57 -6.23 -1.07
N ARG A 22 23.74 -5.26 -1.47
CA ARG A 22 24.16 -4.06 -2.21
C ARG A 22 24.05 -2.83 -1.30
N PRO A 23 24.81 -1.76 -1.56
CA PRO A 23 25.00 -0.65 -0.62
C PRO A 23 23.69 0.00 -0.19
N PHE A 24 23.61 0.30 1.11
CA PHE A 24 22.47 0.84 1.85
C PHE A 24 22.13 2.29 1.45
N VAL A 25 21.40 2.48 0.35
CA VAL A 25 20.62 3.70 0.08
C VAL A 25 19.31 3.29 -0.59
N GLY A 26 18.18 3.55 0.06
CA GLY A 26 16.81 3.49 -0.48
C GLY A 26 16.49 2.32 -1.41
N ARG A 27 15.97 1.21 -0.88
CA ARG A 27 15.48 0.13 -1.73
C ARG A 27 14.12 0.52 -2.32
N GLN A 28 14.07 0.74 -3.63
CA GLN A 28 12.83 0.87 -4.38
C GLN A 28 12.33 -0.52 -4.80
N GLN A 29 11.05 -0.81 -4.57
CA GLN A 29 10.36 -1.99 -5.08
C GLN A 29 9.17 -1.54 -5.91
N SER A 30 8.89 -2.23 -7.02
CA SER A 30 7.74 -1.95 -7.88
C SER A 30 6.92 -3.22 -8.03
N TYR A 31 5.61 -3.07 -7.88
CA TYR A 31 4.62 -4.12 -8.03
C TYR A 31 3.61 -3.70 -9.09
N LEU A 32 3.37 -4.55 -10.08
CA LEU A 32 2.45 -4.28 -11.18
C LEU A 32 1.40 -5.39 -11.24
N PHE A 33 0.14 -5.00 -11.24
CA PHE A 33 -1.01 -5.89 -11.23
C PHE A 33 -1.89 -5.57 -12.44
N ASN A 34 -2.15 -6.55 -13.30
CA ASN A 34 -3.11 -6.39 -14.39
C ASN A 34 -4.51 -6.63 -13.86
N VAL A 35 -5.44 -5.70 -14.07
CA VAL A 35 -6.84 -5.83 -13.63
C VAL A 35 -7.78 -5.88 -14.83
N SER A 36 -9.00 -6.39 -14.64
CA SER A 36 -9.99 -6.39 -15.71
C SER A 36 -10.41 -4.95 -16.04
N ALA A 37 -10.43 -4.60 -17.32
CA ALA A 37 -10.89 -3.28 -17.76
C ALA A 37 -12.42 -3.11 -17.64
N SER A 38 -13.16 -4.20 -17.40
CA SER A 38 -14.62 -4.22 -17.39
C SER A 38 -15.25 -4.25 -16.00
N SER A 39 -14.44 -4.27 -14.93
CA SER A 39 -14.93 -4.32 -13.55
C SER A 39 -14.18 -3.32 -12.69
N ALA A 40 -14.92 -2.56 -11.89
CA ALA A 40 -14.33 -1.78 -10.81
C ALA A 40 -13.63 -2.72 -9.83
N ILE A 41 -12.44 -2.32 -9.37
CA ILE A 41 -11.62 -3.05 -8.40
C ILE A 41 -11.37 -2.22 -7.16
N THR A 42 -11.06 -2.88 -6.06
CA THR A 42 -10.59 -2.19 -4.85
C THR A 42 -9.07 -2.26 -4.75
N LEU A 43 -8.42 -1.10 -4.57
CA LEU A 43 -7.07 -1.07 -4.00
C LEU A 43 -7.19 -0.99 -2.49
N PHE A 44 -6.71 -2.01 -1.80
CA PHE A 44 -6.48 -1.98 -0.37
C PHE A 44 -5.00 -1.73 -0.07
N LEU A 45 -4.68 -0.68 0.67
CA LEU A 45 -3.32 -0.42 1.14
C LEU A 45 -3.32 -0.17 2.64
N ARG A 46 -2.57 -0.98 3.38
CA ARG A 46 -2.33 -0.79 4.81
C ARG A 46 -0.87 -0.53 5.10
N ALA A 47 -0.58 0.57 5.79
CA ALA A 47 0.78 0.93 6.18
C ALA A 47 0.82 1.75 7.48
N ASP A 48 1.93 1.67 8.21
CA ASP A 48 2.22 2.50 9.39
C ASP A 48 3.40 3.43 9.08
N ASN A 49 3.30 4.72 9.43
CA ASN A 49 4.35 5.72 9.20
C ASN A 49 4.72 5.86 7.71
N ALA A 50 3.70 5.99 6.87
CA ALA A 50 3.84 6.01 5.41
C ALA A 50 3.26 7.28 4.78
N GLU A 51 3.91 7.73 3.71
CA GLU A 51 3.35 8.70 2.78
C GLU A 51 2.83 7.96 1.56
N VAL A 52 1.57 8.17 1.19
CA VAL A 52 0.93 7.54 0.04
C VAL A 52 0.47 8.62 -0.93
N ARG A 53 0.99 8.60 -2.15
CA ARG A 53 0.50 9.40 -3.27
C ARG A 53 -0.27 8.50 -4.21
N VAL A 54 -1.51 8.85 -4.48
CA VAL A 54 -2.39 8.13 -5.41
C VAL A 54 -2.64 8.99 -6.64
N THR A 55 -2.43 8.40 -7.81
CA THR A 55 -2.77 8.99 -9.11
C THR A 55 -3.69 8.04 -9.87
N ARG A 56 -4.77 8.58 -10.46
CA ARG A 56 -5.68 7.80 -11.31
C ARG A 56 -5.23 7.85 -12.76
N TRP A 57 -5.26 6.73 -13.47
CA TRP A 57 -4.90 6.63 -14.88
C TRP A 57 -5.90 5.81 -15.71
N LEU A 58 -5.75 5.81 -17.03
CA LEU A 58 -6.63 5.10 -17.97
C LEU A 58 -6.19 3.66 -18.26
N LYS A 59 -5.12 3.17 -17.63
CA LYS A 59 -4.63 1.80 -17.86
C LYS A 59 -5.39 0.82 -16.94
N PRO A 60 -5.76 -0.38 -17.42
CA PRO A 60 -6.35 -1.43 -16.60
C PRO A 60 -5.27 -2.15 -15.78
N GLN A 61 -4.50 -1.37 -15.03
CA GLN A 61 -3.38 -1.83 -14.23
C GLN A 61 -3.34 -1.08 -12.91
N VAL A 62 -2.83 -1.73 -11.88
CA VAL A 62 -2.43 -1.07 -10.63
C VAL A 62 -0.91 -1.16 -10.55
N GLU A 63 -0.25 -0.03 -10.36
CA GLU A 63 1.19 0.02 -10.11
C GLU A 63 1.44 0.61 -8.73
N VAL A 64 2.28 -0.07 -7.94
CA VAL A 64 2.68 0.36 -6.61
C VAL A 64 4.20 0.40 -6.56
N VAL A 65 4.73 1.60 -6.47
CA VAL A 65 6.17 1.83 -6.24
C VAL A 65 6.36 2.23 -4.80
N VAL A 66 7.19 1.48 -4.07
CA VAL A 66 7.54 1.75 -2.68
C VAL A 66 9.00 2.10 -2.55
N GLN A 67 9.31 3.17 -1.82
CA GLN A 67 10.67 3.52 -1.43
C GLN A 67 10.81 3.43 0.09
N LEU A 68 11.74 2.59 0.53
CA LEU A 68 11.97 2.33 1.95
C LEU A 68 13.21 3.08 2.44
N GLN A 69 13.06 3.97 3.43
CA GLN A 69 14.19 4.69 4.02
C GLN A 69 15.15 3.75 4.78
N VAL A 70 14.60 2.74 5.46
CA VAL A 70 15.37 1.68 6.15
C VAL A 70 14.81 0.31 5.74
N PRO A 71 15.27 -0.28 4.62
CA PRO A 71 14.65 -1.48 4.04
C PRO A 71 14.53 -2.68 4.99
N LEU A 72 15.51 -2.88 5.88
CA LEU A 72 15.48 -3.96 6.89
C LEU A 72 14.34 -3.82 7.92
N GLY A 73 13.81 -2.60 8.06
CA GLY A 73 12.74 -2.25 8.98
C GLY A 73 11.34 -2.59 8.47
N TRP A 74 11.18 -3.24 7.31
CA TRP A 74 9.86 -3.43 6.69
C TRP A 74 9.60 -4.88 6.28
N ARG A 75 8.32 -5.26 6.29
CA ARG A 75 7.76 -6.43 5.62
C ARG A 75 6.66 -5.95 4.70
N ILE A 76 6.76 -6.26 3.42
CA ILE A 76 5.72 -5.95 2.44
C ILE A 76 5.17 -7.27 1.92
N ALA A 77 3.86 -7.38 1.90
CA ALA A 77 3.13 -8.46 1.26
C ALA A 77 2.11 -7.87 0.30
N THR A 78 1.95 -8.52 -0.83
CA THR A 78 1.01 -8.12 -1.88
C THR A 78 0.23 -9.33 -2.36
N ASP A 79 -1.04 -9.12 -2.71
CA ASP A 79 -1.90 -10.14 -3.30
C ASP A 79 -2.87 -9.52 -4.31
N GLN A 80 -3.45 -10.36 -5.14
CA GLN A 80 -4.49 -9.98 -6.09
C GLN A 80 -5.52 -11.08 -6.24
N ASP A 81 -6.80 -10.71 -6.22
CA ASP A 81 -7.92 -11.57 -6.58
C ASP A 81 -8.90 -10.83 -7.51
N GLU A 82 -10.08 -11.41 -7.74
CA GLU A 82 -11.12 -10.82 -8.59
C GLU A 82 -11.70 -9.51 -8.01
N ALA A 83 -11.63 -9.31 -6.70
CA ALA A 83 -12.15 -8.11 -6.04
C ALA A 83 -11.14 -6.95 -6.03
N GLY A 84 -9.84 -7.25 -6.14
CA GLY A 84 -8.83 -6.23 -6.39
C GLY A 84 -7.42 -6.56 -5.92
N VAL A 85 -6.68 -5.51 -5.54
CA VAL A 85 -5.26 -5.54 -5.20
C VAL A 85 -5.06 -5.19 -3.74
N TYR A 86 -4.28 -6.00 -3.02
CA TYR A 86 -4.03 -5.84 -1.60
C TYR A 86 -2.55 -5.61 -1.36
N VAL A 87 -2.22 -4.54 -0.64
CA VAL A 87 -0.84 -4.20 -0.25
C VAL A 87 -0.80 -3.98 1.25
N VAL A 88 0.06 -4.73 1.93
CA VAL A 88 0.29 -4.57 3.37
C VAL A 88 1.77 -4.33 3.61
N ALA A 89 2.10 -3.18 4.16
CA ALA A 89 3.44 -2.82 4.57
C ALA A 89 3.50 -2.67 6.09
N LYS A 90 4.16 -3.60 6.76
CA LYS A 90 4.33 -3.58 8.21
C LYS A 90 5.76 -3.26 8.58
N ARG A 91 5.92 -2.25 9.41
CA ARG A 91 7.19 -1.92 10.04
C ARG A 91 7.57 -2.97 11.09
N LYS A 92 8.81 -3.46 11.05
CA LYS A 92 9.45 -4.20 12.14
C LYS A 92 9.91 -3.19 13.20
N ARG A 93 9.68 -3.49 14.48
CA ARG A 93 10.27 -2.70 15.57
C ARG A 93 11.79 -2.88 15.50
N VAL A 94 12.50 -1.85 15.06
CA VAL A 94 13.96 -1.77 15.12
C VAL A 94 14.30 -0.71 16.17
N VAL A 95 15.22 -1.05 17.07
CA VAL A 95 15.69 -0.13 18.13
C VAL A 95 16.44 1.03 17.47
N GLY A 96 16.05 2.28 17.78
CA GLY A 96 16.89 3.46 17.53
C GLY A 96 16.68 4.25 16.23
N GLY A 97 15.69 3.94 15.38
CA GLY A 97 15.42 4.75 14.18
C GLY A 97 13.94 4.93 13.91
N MET A 98 13.52 6.09 13.38
CA MET A 98 12.23 6.25 12.70
C MET A 98 12.43 5.77 11.24
N SER A 99 11.67 4.76 10.82
CA SER A 99 11.68 4.33 9.42
C SER A 99 10.32 4.66 8.80
N SER A 100 10.32 5.45 7.73
CA SER A 100 9.14 5.70 6.92
C SER A 100 9.23 4.97 5.58
N ALA A 101 8.09 4.91 4.90
CA ALA A 101 7.96 4.43 3.53
C ALA A 101 7.17 5.44 2.71
N SER A 102 7.57 5.67 1.46
CA SER A 102 6.76 6.39 0.48
C SER A 102 6.19 5.40 -0.53
N PHE A 103 4.91 5.55 -0.84
CA PHE A 103 4.19 4.78 -1.84
C PHE A 103 3.70 5.73 -2.92
N THR A 104 4.08 5.46 -4.16
CA THR A 104 3.45 6.03 -5.34
C THR A 104 2.56 4.97 -5.94
N VAL A 105 1.26 5.26 -6.03
CA VAL A 105 0.25 4.30 -6.43
C VAL A 105 -0.53 4.83 -7.63
N ASN A 106 -0.40 4.16 -8.77
CA ASN A 106 -1.19 4.42 -9.95
C ASN A 106 -2.32 3.39 -10.04
N VAL A 107 -3.56 3.86 -10.19
CA VAL A 107 -4.77 3.00 -10.21
C VAL A 107 -5.71 3.36 -11.36
N PRO A 108 -6.54 2.43 -11.86
CA PRO A 108 -7.60 2.75 -12.81
C PRO A 108 -8.55 3.83 -12.28
N GLN A 109 -9.18 4.59 -13.19
CA GLN A 109 -10.06 5.69 -12.82
C GLN A 109 -11.26 5.28 -11.96
N ASP A 110 -11.78 4.07 -12.14
CA ASP A 110 -12.94 3.52 -11.46
C ASP A 110 -12.58 2.73 -10.19
N ALA A 111 -11.29 2.66 -9.84
CA ALA A 111 -10.86 1.91 -8.65
C ALA A 111 -11.37 2.56 -7.36
N TYR A 112 -11.95 1.72 -6.48
CA TYR A 112 -12.24 2.10 -5.12
C TYR A 112 -10.95 2.08 -4.28
N LEU A 113 -10.75 3.08 -3.43
CA LEU A 113 -9.54 3.22 -2.61
C LEU A 113 -9.88 2.93 -1.15
N LEU A 114 -9.25 1.92 -0.57
CA LEU A 114 -9.32 1.62 0.86
C LEU A 114 -7.92 1.72 1.48
N LEU A 115 -7.62 2.88 2.08
CA LEU A 115 -6.31 3.20 2.63
C LEU A 115 -6.35 3.16 4.17
N GLU A 116 -5.78 2.12 4.76
CA GLU A 116 -5.61 1.99 6.22
C GLU A 116 -4.21 2.49 6.64
N LEU A 117 -4.11 3.80 6.89
CA LEU A 117 -2.85 4.43 7.28
C LEU A 117 -2.82 4.72 8.78
N GLU A 118 -1.80 4.21 9.46
CA GLU A 118 -1.49 4.56 10.85
C GLU A 118 -0.36 5.60 10.85
N ASN A 119 -0.60 6.78 11.45
CA ASN A 119 0.36 7.91 11.46
C ASN A 119 0.92 8.26 10.05
N GLY A 120 0.06 8.20 9.03
CA GLY A 120 0.44 8.39 7.64
C GLY A 120 -0.02 9.71 7.05
N ARG A 121 0.45 9.97 5.82
CA ARG A 121 0.01 11.06 4.96
C ARG A 121 -0.57 10.47 3.69
N VAL A 122 -1.69 11.01 3.22
CA VAL A 122 -2.25 10.69 1.90
C VAL A 122 -2.29 11.94 1.03
N GLN A 123 -1.86 11.81 -0.21
CA GLN A 123 -2.04 12.78 -1.29
C GLN A 123 -2.78 12.06 -2.42
N ILE A 124 -3.85 12.67 -2.93
CA ILE A 124 -4.61 12.15 -4.07
C ILE A 124 -4.55 13.23 -5.14
N ASP A 125 -3.92 12.90 -6.26
CA ASP A 125 -3.74 13.81 -7.38
C ASP A 125 -4.89 13.69 -8.38
N ASP A 126 -5.17 14.79 -9.08
CA ASP A 126 -6.08 14.84 -10.22
C ASP A 126 -7.51 14.32 -9.96
N ILE A 127 -8.08 14.67 -8.80
CA ILE A 127 -9.49 14.37 -8.49
C ILE A 127 -10.40 15.17 -9.41
N ASN A 128 -11.19 14.46 -10.23
CA ASN A 128 -12.27 15.03 -11.02
C ASN A 128 -13.62 14.61 -10.40
N GLY A 129 -14.14 15.42 -9.48
CA GLY A 129 -15.40 15.14 -8.78
C GLY A 129 -15.44 15.75 -7.38
N ALA A 130 -16.34 15.23 -6.55
CA ALA A 130 -16.42 15.58 -5.13
C ALA A 130 -15.57 14.61 -4.30
N LEU A 131 -14.84 15.16 -3.32
CA LEU A 131 -14.12 14.39 -2.29
C LEU A 131 -14.82 14.63 -0.95
N HIS A 132 -15.36 13.58 -0.34
CA HIS A 132 -16.01 13.70 0.96
C HIS A 132 -15.07 13.17 2.06
N ILE A 133 -14.72 14.03 3.01
CA ILE A 133 -13.88 13.67 4.15
C ILE A 133 -14.73 13.78 5.41
N ALA A 134 -14.95 12.66 6.08
CA ALA A 134 -15.67 12.66 7.36
C ALA A 134 -14.79 13.25 8.47
N PRO A 135 -15.38 13.94 9.47
CA PRO A 135 -14.65 14.32 10.66
C PRO A 135 -14.06 13.08 11.36
N PRO A 136 -12.93 13.22 12.06
CA PRO A 136 -12.34 12.11 12.79
C PRO A 136 -13.30 11.56 13.84
N ASP A 137 -13.34 10.23 13.99
CA ASP A 137 -14.05 9.56 15.08
C ASP A 137 -13.35 9.77 16.44
N SER A 138 -13.92 9.20 17.51
CA SER A 138 -13.35 9.24 18.86
C SER A 138 -11.92 8.67 18.98
N LYS A 139 -11.45 7.92 17.97
CA LYS A 139 -10.11 7.34 17.89
C LYS A 139 -9.20 8.08 16.91
N GLY A 140 -9.64 9.23 16.39
CA GLY A 140 -8.90 10.04 15.42
C GLY A 140 -8.89 9.49 14.00
N ARG A 141 -9.79 8.56 13.65
CA ARG A 141 -9.89 7.96 12.31
C ARG A 141 -10.90 8.72 11.46
N SER A 142 -10.53 9.06 10.23
CA SER A 142 -11.44 9.64 9.24
C SER A 142 -11.71 8.66 8.12
N GLU A 143 -12.98 8.57 7.69
CA GLU A 143 -13.38 7.87 6.48
C GLU A 143 -13.39 8.86 5.31
N ILE A 144 -12.78 8.47 4.19
CA ILE A 144 -12.81 9.23 2.92
C ILE A 144 -13.74 8.48 1.98
N LYS A 145 -14.80 9.15 1.51
CA LYS A 145 -15.81 8.60 0.62
C LYS A 145 -15.76 9.28 -0.75
#